data_AF-A0A2Z2KVL0-F1
#
_entry.id   AF-A0A2Z2KVL0-F1
#
_cell.length_a   1.000
_cell.length_b   1.000
_cell.length_c   1.000
_cell.angle_alpha   90.00
_cell.angle_beta   90.00
_cell.angle_gamma   90.00
#
_symmetry.space_group_name_H-M   'P 1'
#
loop_
_entity.id
_entity.type
_entity.pdbx_description
1 polymer ?
#
loop_
_entity_poly.entity_id
_entity_poly.type
_entity_poly.pdbx_seq_one_letter_code
_entity_poly.pdbx_strand_id
1 'polypeptide(L)' 'MKRRAKQTGLYIACEELNFFWSKGELDYFEFLWKQGVSIGEIAKDLERNYAEVALLVIDRGVVLQ' A
#
# COMPACT_ATOMS: atom_id res chain seq x y z
N MET A 1 9.13 -16.53 -12.37
CA MET A 1 8.25 -17.47 -13.10
C MET A 1 6.93 -16.77 -13.38
N LYS A 2 6.53 -16.58 -14.65
CA LYS A 2 5.21 -16.02 -15.01
C LYS A 2 4.23 -17.16 -15.22
N ARG A 3 3.26 -17.33 -14.32
CA ARG A 3 2.10 -18.19 -14.59
C ARG A 3 1.13 -17.38 -15.45
N ARG A 4 1.11 -17.63 -16.76
CA ARG A 4 -0.03 -17.26 -17.59
C ARG A 4 -1.16 -18.25 -17.30
N ALA A 5 -2.21 -17.80 -16.63
CA ALA A 5 -3.52 -18.44 -16.73
C ALA A 5 -4.44 -17.48 -17.51
N LYS A 6 -4.77 -17.88 -18.73
CA LYS A 6 -5.63 -17.13 -19.65
C LYS A 6 -7.09 -17.55 -19.40
N GLN A 7 -7.90 -16.57 -18.99
CA GLN A 7 -9.38 -16.49 -19.02
C GLN A 7 -10.19 -17.51 -18.19
N THR A 8 -10.39 -17.19 -16.92
CA THR A 8 -11.69 -17.35 -16.25
C THR A 8 -12.33 -15.95 -16.19
N GLY A 9 -13.66 -15.83 -16.23
CA GLY A 9 -14.36 -14.52 -16.10
C GLY A 9 -14.24 -13.89 -14.70
N LEU A 10 -13.08 -14.02 -14.06
CA LEU A 10 -12.82 -13.70 -12.68
C LEU A 10 -11.96 -12.43 -12.63
N TYR A 11 -12.44 -11.42 -11.90
CA TYR A 11 -11.68 -10.23 -11.57
C TYR A 11 -10.97 -10.45 -10.23
N ILE A 12 -9.64 -10.42 -10.23
CA ILE A 12 -8.84 -10.47 -9.01
C ILE A 12 -8.37 -9.04 -8.72
N ALA A 13 -9.00 -8.41 -7.73
CA ALA A 13 -8.55 -7.11 -7.27
C ALA A 13 -7.15 -7.22 -6.64
N CYS A 14 -6.29 -6.22 -6.89
CA CYS A 14 -4.97 -6.09 -6.26
C CYS A 14 -3.97 -7.22 -6.55
N GLU A 15 -4.14 -7.98 -7.64
CA GLU A 15 -3.28 -9.14 -7.97
C GLU A 15 -1.78 -8.79 -8.03
N GLU A 16 -1.44 -7.59 -8.48
CA GLU A 16 -0.06 -7.15 -8.67
C GLU A 16 0.45 -6.24 -7.53
N LEU A 17 -0.31 -6.07 -6.43
CA LEU A 17 0.12 -5.24 -5.31
C LEU A 17 1.08 -6.01 -4.38
N ASN A 18 2.05 -5.29 -3.84
CA ASN A 18 3.07 -5.79 -2.93
C ASN A 18 2.90 -5.14 -1.53
N PHE A 19 2.42 -5.93 -0.58
CA PHE A 19 2.20 -5.50 0.81
C PHE A 19 3.34 -5.85 1.77
N PHE A 20 4.54 -6.12 1.26
CA PHE A 20 5.72 -6.24 2.11
C PHE A 20 6.25 -4.85 2.46
N TRP A 21 6.22 -4.55 3.76
CA TRP A 21 6.72 -3.30 4.33
C TRP A 21 7.89 -3.60 5.26
N SER A 22 9.00 -2.90 5.05
CA SER A 22 10.08 -2.87 6.03
C SER A 22 9.69 -2.03 7.24
N LYS A 23 10.36 -2.25 8.37
CA LYS A 23 10.17 -1.42 9.56
C LYS A 23 10.42 0.07 9.29
N GLY A 24 11.43 0.40 8.48
CA GLY A 24 11.73 1.79 8.13
C GLY A 24 10.63 2.44 7.29
N GLU A 25 10.05 1.71 6.33
CA GLU A 25 8.90 2.20 5.57
C GLU A 25 7.68 2.43 6.45
N LEU A 26 7.41 1.53 7.41
CA LEU A 26 6.32 1.70 8.38
C LEU A 26 6.55 2.92 9.28
N ASP A 27 7.74 3.05 9.87
CA ASP A 27 8.07 4.17 10.77
C ASP A 27 7.98 5.52 10.01
N TYR A 28 8.41 5.57 8.74
CA TYR A 28 8.33 6.77 7.91
C TYR A 28 6.89 7.06 7.42
N PHE A 29 6.14 6.03 7.02
CA PHE A 29 4.72 6.14 6.73
C PHE A 29 3.96 6.74 7.92
N GLU A 30 4.18 6.23 9.14
CA GLU A 30 3.52 6.74 10.34
C GLU A 30 3.88 8.20 10.64
N PHE A 31 5.14 8.56 10.43
CA PHE A 31 5.60 9.95 10.55
C PHE A 31 4.82 10.86 9.61
N LEU A 32 4.79 10.55 8.30
CA LEU A 32 4.08 11.37 7.31
C LEU A 32 2.56 11.39 7.56
N TRP A 33 1.97 10.24 7.90
CA TRP A 33 0.55 10.13 8.20
C TRP A 33 0.13 11.02 9.38
N LYS A 34 0.92 11.02 10.47
CA LYS A 34 0.68 11.89 11.64
C LYS A 34 0.81 13.39 11.32
N GLN A 35 1.53 13.76 10.26
CA GLN A 35 1.60 15.14 9.77
C GLN A 35 0.42 15.51 8.87
N GLY A 36 -0.52 14.59 8.60
CA GLY A 36 -1.66 14.82 7.72
C GLY A 36 -1.30 14.86 6.24
N VAL A 37 -0.14 14.31 5.85
CA VAL A 37 0.28 14.21 4.45
C VAL A 37 -0.69 13.30 3.70
N SER A 38 -1.03 13.68 2.46
CA SER A 38 -1.99 12.91 1.68
C SER A 38 -1.42 11.55 1.26
N ILE A 39 -2.28 10.54 1.10
CA ILE A 39 -1.89 9.19 0.65
C ILE A 39 -1.08 9.24 -0.66
N GLY A 40 -1.41 10.17 -1.56
CA GLY A 40 -0.72 10.31 -2.85
C GLY A 40 0.70 10.81 -2.70
N GLU A 41 0.93 11.77 -1.81
CA GLU A 41 2.28 12.27 -1.50
C GLU A 41 3.09 11.21 -0.75
N ILE A 42 2.49 10.52 0.21
CA ILE A 42 3.15 9.40 0.92
C ILE A 42 3.56 8.29 -0.05
N ALA A 43 2.68 7.91 -0.99
CA ALA A 43 2.98 6.89 -2.00
C ALA A 43 4.12 7.32 -2.92
N LYS A 44 4.15 8.59 -3.31
CA LYS A 44 5.25 9.15 -4.09
C LYS A 44 6.58 9.12 -3.30
N ASP A 45 6.56 9.51 -2.04
CA ASP A 45 7.76 9.58 -1.19
C ASP A 45 8.31 8.21 -0.82
N LEU A 46 7.45 7.20 -0.68
CA LEU A 46 7.83 5.80 -0.45
C LEU A 46 8.14 5.03 -1.75
N GLU A 47 7.95 5.66 -2.92
CA GLU A 47 8.04 5.01 -4.23
C GLU A 47 7.14 3.75 -4.34
N ARG A 48 5.94 3.81 -3.75
CA ARG A 48 4.97 2.71 -3.69
C ARG A 48 3.70 3.00 -4.49
N ASN A 49 2.90 1.95 -4.74
CA ASN A 49 1.60 2.12 -5.38
C ASN A 49 0.63 2.85 -4.42
N TYR A 50 -0.17 3.78 -4.96
CA TYR A 50 -1.21 4.47 -4.18
C TYR A 50 -2.15 3.49 -3.45
N ALA A 51 -2.53 2.38 -4.10
CA ALA A 51 -3.41 1.38 -3.52
C ALA A 51 -2.74 0.58 -2.38
N GLU A 52 -1.41 0.38 -2.44
CA GLU A 52 -0.66 -0.23 -1.35
C GLU A 52 -0.70 0.64 -0.10
N VAL A 53 -0.43 1.94 -0.26
CA VAL A 53 -0.46 2.91 0.84
C VAL A 53 -1.88 3.10 1.38
N ALA A 54 -2.90 3.17 0.52
CA ALA A 54 -4.29 3.26 0.95
C ALA A 54 -4.72 2.03 1.77
N LEU A 55 -4.30 0.83 1.36
CA LEU A 55 -4.55 -0.40 2.11
C LEU A 55 -3.73 -0.46 3.41
N LEU A 56 -2.52 0.09 3.44
CA LEU A 56 -1.75 0.26 4.67
C LEU A 56 -2.45 1.21 5.66
N VAL A 57 -3.04 2.30 5.17
CA VAL A 57 -3.90 3.18 6.00
C VAL A 57 -5.10 2.41 6.53
N ILE A 58 -5.73 1.55 5.74
CA ILE A 58 -6.86 0.73 6.23
C ILE A 58 -6.42 -0.28 7.30
N ASP A 59 -5.28 -0.95 7.10
CA ASP A 59 -4.70 -1.90 8.04
C ASP A 59 -4.27 -1.25 9.37
N ARG A 60 -3.62 -0.08 9.29
CA ARG A 60 -2.98 0.60 10.43
C ARG A 60 -3.83 1.73 11.03
N GLY A 61 -4.82 2.23 10.29
CA GLY A 61 -5.55 3.46 10.58
C GLY A 61 -6.49 3.39 11.79
N VAL A 62 -6.80 2.19 12.29
CA VAL A 62 -7.56 2.01 13.54
C VAL A 62 -6.66 2.13 14.78
N VAL A 63 -5.33 1.99 14.64
CA VAL A 63 -4.40 1.86 15.79
C VAL A 63 -3.59 3.14 16.05
N LEU A 64 -3.69 4.15 15.17
CA LEU A 64 -2.83 5.34 15.19
C LEU A 64 -3.59 6.67 15.38
N GLN A 65 -4.88 6.63 15.72
CA GLN A 65 -5.65 7.80 16.18
C GLN A 65 -5.74 7.84 17.70
#